data_AF-A0A1G9E1T1-F1
#
_entry.id   AF-A0A1G9E1T1-F1
#
_cell.length_a   1.000
_cell.length_b   1.000
_cell.length_c   1.000
_cell.angle_alpha   90.00
_cell.angle_beta   90.00
_cell.angle_gamma   90.00
#
_symmetry.space_group_name_H-M   'P 1'
#
loop_
_entity.id
_entity.type
_entity.pdbx_description
1 polymer ?
#
loop_
_entity_poly.entity_id
_entity_poly.type
_entity_poly.pdbx_seq_one_letter_code
_entity_poly.pdbx_strand_id
1 'polypeptide(L)'
;MTRGKIIYLDSDQKAYSTIEFNGDMYPEGHGDEILERFEENYFTSFTVYENFVFRFNKRNFGYPEKLIHSLSCSQTGVIDVTGNWTDYLYIINESTQKWIILDEEGTKDLPDQTLGVVSFKSVENVIQKKSESVSDQTSVVLHRSEEPAFVSESAPFRKAVSNNPAIGTPYDDAYRTLLNDCERLIIPVINEVFGKDYRGDERIIHHPDIHFINRQDGTEEKRITDSIFTISSKTDEKYLMECQSYGDSSLLVRIFEYITQEAIDGSEMSGSVLKVTIPHAGVLFLRSTGKTPDQMNVFIVTPGGNCSFDIPVMKIQSYSIDQIVKRKLYFLLPFYIFNHEKYFSEYEKDEKSRSSLQGEYIRIMELLDQAVKEKEISYYYRRTIIDMMKKVLDNIARNYENVKEEVKKIVGGEILEHEGKTIYNEGKEEGHIEGKADGEALVSKLMSILFKENKIEDAKKAAEDSNYLHLLLKQYNIE
;
A
#
# COMPACT_ATOMS: atom_id res chain seq x y z
N MET A 1 1.86 -0.41 -2.12
CA MET A 1 2.95 0.25 -2.86
C MET A 1 3.80 -0.84 -3.51
N THR A 2 3.89 -0.88 -4.84
CA THR A 2 4.70 -1.88 -5.54
C THR A 2 6.04 -1.29 -5.97
N ARG A 3 7.03 -2.17 -6.11
CA ARG A 3 8.39 -1.84 -6.49
C ARG A 3 8.66 -2.24 -7.91
N GLY A 4 9.46 -1.46 -8.63
CA GLY A 4 9.68 -1.71 -10.04
C GLY A 4 11.05 -1.31 -10.53
N LYS A 5 11.52 -2.02 -11.57
CA LYS A 5 12.71 -1.65 -12.32
C LYS A 5 12.40 -1.60 -13.80
N ILE A 6 13.12 -0.73 -14.48
CA ILE A 6 13.12 -0.66 -15.94
C ILE A 6 14.45 -1.25 -16.39
N ILE A 7 14.38 -2.20 -17.30
CA ILE A 7 15.53 -2.86 -17.91
C ILE A 7 15.53 -2.51 -19.38
N TYR A 8 16.65 -2.02 -19.88
CA TYR A 8 16.84 -1.68 -21.28
C TYR A 8 17.95 -2.53 -21.89
N LEU A 9 17.64 -3.16 -23.03
CA LEU A 9 18.56 -3.97 -23.80
C LEU A 9 18.93 -3.19 -25.07
N ASP A 10 20.20 -2.82 -25.20
CA ASP A 10 20.67 -2.02 -26.33
C ASP A 10 21.05 -2.86 -27.56
N SER A 11 21.31 -2.17 -28.67
CA SER A 11 21.73 -2.78 -29.95
C SER A 11 23.02 -3.59 -29.86
N ASP A 12 23.86 -3.32 -28.85
CA ASP A 12 25.15 -3.97 -28.60
C ASP A 12 25.02 -5.16 -27.64
N GLN A 13 23.79 -5.59 -27.34
CA GLN A 13 23.46 -6.66 -26.40
C GLN A 13 23.89 -6.40 -24.95
N LYS A 14 24.01 -5.13 -24.55
CA LYS A 14 24.21 -4.76 -23.15
C LYS A 14 22.87 -4.54 -22.48
N ALA A 15 22.78 -5.00 -21.24
CA ALA A 15 21.64 -4.77 -20.38
C ALA A 15 21.95 -3.66 -19.36
N TYR A 16 20.98 -2.79 -19.15
CA TYR A 16 21.03 -1.74 -18.13
C TYR A 16 19.76 -1.81 -17.30
N SER A 17 19.89 -1.62 -16.00
CA SER A 17 18.77 -1.61 -15.07
C SER A 17 18.75 -0.32 -14.28
N THR A 18 17.56 0.15 -13.96
CA THR A 18 17.39 1.23 -12.98
C THR A 18 17.63 0.71 -11.56
N ILE A 19 17.84 1.63 -10.62
CA ILE A 19 17.53 1.37 -9.21
C ILE A 19 16.07 0.93 -9.06
N GLU A 20 15.76 0.32 -7.93
CA GLU A 20 14.39 -0.05 -7.59
C GLU A 20 13.58 1.21 -7.27
N PHE A 21 12.50 1.44 -8.04
CA PHE A 21 11.52 2.48 -7.76
C PHE A 21 10.47 1.94 -6.80
N ASN A 22 10.15 2.68 -5.74
CA ASN A 22 9.16 2.30 -4.73
C ASN A 22 7.94 3.22 -4.92
N GLY A 23 6.84 2.69 -5.44
CA GLY A 23 5.62 3.46 -5.71
C GLY A 23 4.89 2.94 -6.93
N ASP A 24 3.75 2.29 -6.71
CA ASP A 24 2.73 1.90 -7.70
C ASP A 24 3.25 1.52 -9.12
N MET A 25 4.36 0.78 -9.19
CA MET A 25 4.99 0.31 -10.43
C MET A 25 4.23 -0.83 -11.13
N TYR A 26 2.95 -1.06 -10.83
CA TYR A 26 2.10 -2.02 -11.52
C TYR A 26 1.49 -1.41 -12.81
N PRO A 27 1.08 -2.21 -13.81
CA PRO A 27 0.24 -1.73 -14.92
C PRO A 27 -1.05 -1.10 -14.36
N GLU A 28 -1.51 0.05 -14.87
CA GLU A 28 -2.54 0.94 -14.26
C GLU A 28 -2.02 1.87 -13.14
N GLY A 29 -0.74 1.78 -12.80
CA GLY A 29 -0.02 2.73 -11.93
C GLY A 29 1.04 3.53 -12.70
N HIS A 30 2.20 3.75 -12.10
CA HIS A 30 3.35 4.36 -12.78
C HIS A 30 3.91 3.49 -13.91
N GLY A 31 3.53 2.20 -13.96
CA GLY A 31 3.84 1.30 -15.07
C GLY A 31 3.24 1.74 -16.41
N ASP A 32 2.08 2.41 -16.41
CA ASP A 32 1.40 2.83 -17.63
C ASP A 32 2.23 3.81 -18.45
N GLU A 33 2.95 4.73 -17.82
CA GLU A 33 3.81 5.66 -18.55
C GLU A 33 4.91 4.89 -19.32
N ILE A 34 5.39 3.76 -18.81
CA ILE A 34 6.40 2.93 -19.50
C ILE A 34 5.76 2.21 -20.69
N LEU A 35 4.56 1.65 -20.49
CA LEU A 35 3.78 0.96 -21.52
C LEU A 35 3.42 1.90 -22.67
N GLU A 36 2.86 3.07 -22.36
CA GLU A 36 2.50 4.10 -23.34
C GLU A 36 3.71 4.56 -24.14
N ARG A 37 4.83 4.86 -23.48
CA ARG A 37 6.06 5.29 -24.16
C ARG A 37 6.63 4.20 -25.05
N PHE A 38 6.55 2.95 -24.63
CA PHE A 38 6.96 1.84 -25.47
C PHE A 38 6.07 1.71 -26.72
N GLU A 39 4.75 1.78 -26.56
CA GLU A 39 3.80 1.75 -27.68
C GLU A 39 3.96 2.94 -28.66
N GLU A 40 4.37 4.10 -28.15
CA GLU A 40 4.69 5.30 -28.94
C GLU A 40 6.04 5.21 -29.68
N ASN A 41 6.73 4.06 -29.64
CA ASN A 41 8.08 3.89 -30.18
C ASN A 41 9.11 4.87 -29.58
N TYR A 42 8.94 5.25 -28.30
CA TYR A 42 9.80 6.26 -27.66
C TYR A 42 11.23 5.76 -27.44
N PHE A 43 11.39 4.53 -26.96
CA PHE A 43 12.68 3.94 -26.61
C PHE A 43 13.44 3.52 -27.87
N THR A 44 14.25 4.42 -28.44
CA THR A 44 15.00 4.18 -29.69
C THR A 44 16.51 4.09 -29.48
N SER A 45 17.00 4.48 -28.31
CA SER A 45 18.41 4.43 -27.94
C SER A 45 18.59 4.48 -26.43
N PHE A 46 19.77 4.06 -25.96
CA PHE A 46 20.13 4.16 -24.54
C PHE A 46 20.02 5.60 -24.00
N THR A 47 20.43 6.61 -24.78
CA THR A 47 20.30 8.03 -24.39
C THR A 47 18.85 8.45 -24.17
N VAL A 48 17.91 7.94 -24.98
CA VAL A 48 16.48 8.24 -24.81
C VAL A 48 15.91 7.53 -23.58
N TYR A 49 16.29 6.28 -23.37
CA TYR A 49 15.99 5.54 -22.15
C TYR A 49 16.52 6.24 -20.89
N GLU A 50 17.77 6.71 -20.90
CA GLU A 50 18.37 7.43 -19.77
C GLU A 50 17.62 8.73 -19.45
N ASN A 51 17.29 9.51 -20.48
CA ASN A 51 16.49 10.72 -20.32
C ASN A 51 15.08 10.43 -19.81
N PHE A 52 14.46 9.34 -20.27
CA PHE A 52 13.17 8.89 -19.75
C PHE A 52 13.28 8.57 -18.26
N VAL A 53 14.21 7.71 -17.86
CA VAL A 53 14.42 7.29 -16.47
C VAL A 53 14.67 8.50 -15.56
N PHE A 54 15.48 9.47 -15.99
CA PHE A 54 15.72 10.68 -15.22
C PHE A 54 14.44 11.51 -15.01
N ARG A 55 13.65 11.71 -16.05
CA ARG A 55 12.39 12.48 -15.98
C ARG A 55 11.31 11.75 -15.20
N PHE A 56 11.20 10.43 -15.41
CA PHE A 56 10.30 9.53 -14.70
C PHE A 56 10.62 9.55 -13.20
N ASN A 57 11.90 9.38 -12.83
CA ASN A 57 12.34 9.51 -11.44
C ASN A 57 12.02 10.89 -10.85
N LYS A 58 12.38 11.98 -11.54
CA LYS A 58 12.14 13.34 -11.05
C LYS A 58 10.65 13.62 -10.82
N ARG A 59 9.76 13.05 -11.64
CA ARG A 59 8.31 13.25 -11.54
C ARG A 59 7.69 12.43 -10.43
N ASN A 60 8.13 11.18 -10.26
CA ASN A 60 7.40 10.19 -9.47
C ASN A 60 8.10 9.84 -8.13
N PHE A 61 9.43 9.91 -8.02
CA PHE A 61 10.16 9.34 -6.88
C PHE A 61 11.23 10.25 -6.24
N GLY A 62 11.84 11.15 -7.01
CA GLY A 62 12.78 12.15 -6.48
C GLY A 62 14.12 11.61 -5.96
N TYR A 63 14.56 10.41 -6.36
CA TYR A 63 15.83 9.85 -5.88
C TYR A 63 17.05 10.70 -6.28
N PRO A 64 18.10 10.75 -5.42
CA PRO A 64 19.36 11.45 -5.71
C PRO A 64 20.13 10.79 -6.88
N GLU A 65 21.12 11.51 -7.41
CA GLU A 65 21.79 11.15 -8.67
C GLU A 65 22.47 9.76 -8.67
N LYS A 66 22.47 9.12 -9.86
CA LYS A 66 22.86 7.74 -10.21
C LYS A 66 21.72 6.70 -10.15
N LEU A 67 20.87 6.76 -11.18
CA LEU A 67 19.66 5.94 -11.31
C LEU A 67 19.85 4.64 -12.10
N ILE A 68 20.88 4.55 -12.96
CA ILE A 68 21.04 3.46 -13.92
C ILE A 68 22.40 2.80 -13.71
N HIS A 69 22.44 1.48 -13.83
CA HIS A 69 23.65 0.68 -13.75
C HIS A 69 23.64 -0.43 -14.81
N SER A 70 24.82 -0.86 -15.23
CA SER A 70 24.96 -2.02 -16.12
C SER A 70 24.54 -3.29 -15.39
N LEU A 71 23.70 -4.08 -16.04
CA LEU A 71 23.20 -5.36 -15.53
C LEU A 71 24.07 -6.49 -16.09
N SER A 72 24.78 -7.19 -15.21
CA SER A 72 25.56 -8.37 -15.60
C SER A 72 24.65 -9.59 -15.67
N CYS A 73 24.53 -10.18 -16.86
CA CYS A 73 23.77 -11.40 -17.10
C CYS A 73 24.69 -12.62 -16.95
N SER A 74 24.22 -13.67 -16.27
CA SER A 74 24.96 -14.92 -16.07
C SER A 74 25.20 -15.69 -17.38
N GLN A 75 24.32 -15.49 -18.36
CA GLN A 75 24.43 -16.00 -19.72
C GLN A 75 24.08 -14.89 -20.72
N THR A 76 24.79 -14.83 -21.84
CA THR A 76 24.53 -13.84 -22.90
C THR A 76 23.13 -14.03 -23.49
N GLY A 77 22.37 -12.93 -23.60
CA GLY A 77 21.02 -12.96 -24.18
C GLY A 77 19.94 -13.53 -23.24
N VAL A 78 20.25 -13.76 -21.96
CA VAL A 78 19.31 -14.29 -20.97
C VAL A 78 19.18 -13.33 -19.78
N ILE A 79 17.95 -12.97 -19.43
CA ILE A 79 17.63 -12.31 -18.17
C ILE A 79 17.02 -13.33 -17.23
N ASP A 80 17.76 -13.68 -16.18
CA ASP A 80 17.30 -14.59 -15.13
C ASP A 80 16.58 -13.80 -14.03
N VAL A 81 15.26 -14.01 -13.92
CA VAL A 81 14.39 -13.38 -12.92
C VAL A 81 13.92 -14.35 -11.85
N THR A 82 14.40 -15.59 -11.82
CA THR A 82 14.02 -16.61 -10.82
C THR A 82 14.39 -16.19 -9.39
N GLY A 83 15.45 -15.41 -9.25
CA GLY A 83 15.89 -14.78 -8.01
C GLY A 83 15.44 -13.34 -7.84
N ASN A 84 14.53 -12.81 -8.66
CA ASN A 84 14.08 -11.43 -8.58
C ASN A 84 13.17 -11.22 -7.36
N TRP A 85 13.43 -10.15 -6.61
CA TRP A 85 12.62 -9.72 -5.46
C TRP A 85 11.85 -8.42 -5.74
N THR A 86 11.95 -7.87 -6.96
CA THR A 86 11.25 -6.65 -7.41
C THR A 86 9.85 -7.02 -7.89
N ASP A 87 8.81 -6.27 -7.52
CA ASP A 87 7.42 -6.64 -7.82
C ASP A 87 7.11 -6.54 -9.33
N TYR A 88 7.69 -5.58 -10.05
CA TYR A 88 7.54 -5.45 -11.50
C TYR A 88 8.88 -5.19 -12.23
N LEU A 89 9.11 -5.88 -13.34
CA LEU A 89 10.19 -5.57 -14.27
C LEU A 89 9.60 -5.22 -15.63
N TYR A 90 10.03 -4.08 -16.16
CA TYR A 90 9.73 -3.64 -17.52
C TYR A 90 10.98 -3.83 -18.38
N ILE A 91 11.03 -4.91 -19.16
CA ILE A 91 12.20 -5.31 -19.94
C ILE A 91 11.99 -4.87 -21.39
N ILE A 92 12.59 -3.74 -21.76
CA ILE A 92 12.54 -3.17 -23.11
C ILE A 92 13.65 -3.80 -23.96
N ASN A 93 13.28 -4.59 -24.98
CA ASN A 93 14.21 -5.17 -25.93
C ASN A 93 14.34 -4.32 -27.22
N GLU A 94 15.27 -3.37 -27.22
CA GLU A 94 15.70 -2.63 -28.42
C GLU A 94 16.94 -3.22 -29.08
N SER A 95 17.36 -4.42 -28.65
CA SER A 95 18.47 -5.09 -29.30
C SER A 95 18.05 -5.63 -30.67
N THR A 96 19.03 -5.95 -31.52
CA THR A 96 18.79 -6.55 -32.84
C THR A 96 18.55 -8.06 -32.78
N GLN A 97 18.44 -8.63 -31.58
CA GLN A 97 18.35 -10.06 -31.35
C GLN A 97 17.28 -10.40 -30.33
N LYS A 98 16.80 -11.63 -30.42
CA LYS A 98 15.90 -12.20 -29.43
C LYS A 98 16.67 -12.48 -28.12
N TRP A 99 16.08 -12.07 -27.01
CA TRP A 99 16.49 -12.43 -25.66
C TRP A 99 15.57 -13.51 -25.08
N ILE A 100 16.00 -14.11 -23.97
CA ILE A 100 15.21 -15.07 -23.21
C ILE A 100 15.04 -14.53 -21.79
N ILE A 101 13.82 -14.59 -21.25
CA ILE A 101 13.57 -14.40 -19.83
C ILE A 101 13.46 -15.79 -19.20
N LEU A 102 14.31 -16.08 -18.23
CA LEU A 102 14.22 -17.28 -17.40
C LEU A 102 13.45 -16.93 -16.13
N ASP A 103 12.26 -17.51 -15.99
CA ASP A 103 11.29 -17.25 -14.93
C ASP A 103 10.97 -18.57 -14.17
N GLU A 104 10.14 -18.54 -13.12
CA GLU A 104 9.85 -19.75 -12.32
C GLU A 104 9.08 -20.83 -13.11
N GLU A 105 8.42 -20.46 -14.21
CA GLU A 105 7.68 -21.38 -15.09
C GLU A 105 8.56 -21.96 -16.21
N GLY A 106 9.75 -21.40 -16.43
CA GLY A 106 10.72 -21.85 -17.42
C GLY A 106 11.28 -20.70 -18.25
N THR A 107 11.37 -20.89 -19.56
CA THR A 107 11.93 -19.89 -20.48
C THR A 107 10.85 -19.23 -21.33
N LYS A 108 10.87 -17.90 -21.40
CA LYS A 108 9.99 -17.10 -22.25
C LYS A 108 10.80 -16.32 -23.26
N ASP A 109 10.30 -16.30 -24.49
CA ASP A 109 10.94 -15.58 -25.58
C ASP A 109 10.66 -14.07 -25.47
N LEU A 110 11.70 -13.27 -25.61
CA LEU A 110 11.61 -11.82 -25.73
C LEU A 110 12.21 -11.39 -27.08
N PRO A 111 11.42 -11.40 -28.18
CA PRO A 111 11.89 -10.97 -29.50
C PRO A 111 12.40 -9.53 -29.51
N ASP A 112 13.11 -9.14 -30.57
CA ASP A 112 13.47 -7.73 -30.77
C ASP A 112 12.22 -6.85 -30.87
N GLN A 113 12.35 -5.57 -30.51
CA GLN A 113 11.26 -4.59 -30.57
C GLN A 113 10.04 -4.99 -29.72
N THR A 114 10.31 -5.61 -28.57
CA THR A 114 9.27 -6.02 -27.60
C THR A 114 9.54 -5.48 -26.20
N LEU A 115 8.48 -5.44 -25.40
CA LEU A 115 8.53 -5.14 -23.97
C LEU A 115 7.98 -6.34 -23.20
N GLY A 116 8.83 -6.94 -22.35
CA GLY A 116 8.42 -7.94 -21.38
C GLY A 116 7.97 -7.28 -20.09
N VAL A 117 6.77 -7.62 -19.62
CA VAL A 117 6.27 -7.26 -18.29
C VAL A 117 6.37 -8.49 -17.40
N VAL A 118 7.24 -8.41 -16.40
CA VAL A 118 7.39 -9.46 -15.39
C VAL A 118 6.75 -8.97 -14.11
N SER A 119 5.83 -9.76 -13.56
CA SER A 119 5.28 -9.55 -12.23
C SER A 119 5.88 -10.59 -11.31
N PHE A 120 6.58 -10.10 -10.29
CA PHE A 120 7.47 -10.86 -9.42
C PHE A 120 8.50 -11.67 -10.22
N LYS A 121 8.17 -12.92 -10.54
CA LYS A 121 9.06 -13.90 -11.16
C LYS A 121 8.39 -14.67 -12.30
N SER A 122 7.28 -14.16 -12.81
CA SER A 122 6.57 -14.72 -13.95
C SER A 122 6.35 -13.65 -15.00
N VAL A 123 6.62 -14.00 -16.27
CA VAL A 123 6.31 -13.11 -17.38
C VAL A 123 4.79 -13.07 -17.58
N GLU A 124 4.18 -11.91 -17.32
CA GLU A 124 2.73 -11.72 -17.52
C GLU A 124 2.40 -11.44 -18.97
N ASN A 125 3.23 -10.62 -19.64
CA ASN A 125 2.96 -10.19 -21.00
C ASN A 125 4.26 -9.90 -21.77
N VAL A 126 4.20 -10.11 -23.08
CA VAL A 126 5.23 -9.68 -24.03
C VAL A 126 4.54 -8.86 -25.12
N ILE A 127 4.78 -7.56 -25.10
CA ILE A 127 4.11 -6.57 -25.96
C ILE A 127 5.00 -6.29 -27.15
N GLN A 128 4.48 -6.40 -28.38
CA GLN A 128 5.21 -6.03 -29.59
C GLN A 128 4.95 -4.56 -29.96
N LYS A 129 5.95 -3.88 -30.52
CA LYS A 129 5.75 -2.54 -31.10
C LYS A 129 4.70 -2.57 -32.22
N LYS A 130 3.83 -1.56 -32.23
CA LYS A 130 2.89 -1.35 -33.35
C LYS A 130 3.68 -0.93 -34.59
N SER A 131 3.63 -1.73 -35.64
CA SER A 131 4.13 -1.34 -36.96
C SER A 131 3.24 -0.24 -37.55
N GLU A 132 3.81 0.84 -38.07
CA GLU A 132 3.08 1.78 -38.93
C GLU A 132 2.63 1.04 -40.21
N SER A 133 1.39 0.57 -40.23
CA SER A 133 0.72 0.16 -41.46
C SER A 133 -0.19 1.29 -41.93
N VAL A 134 0.17 1.82 -43.09
CA VAL A 134 -0.60 2.69 -43.99
C VAL A 134 -2.08 2.27 -44.05
N SER A 135 -2.94 3.27 -44.10
CA SER A 135 -4.38 3.19 -44.34
C SER A 135 -4.75 2.15 -45.40
N ASP A 136 -5.72 1.29 -45.10
CA ASP A 136 -6.71 0.96 -46.11
C ASP A 136 -8.09 0.65 -45.50
N GLN A 137 -9.08 1.34 -46.04
CA GLN A 137 -10.49 1.04 -45.87
C GLN A 137 -10.76 -0.29 -46.58
N THR A 138 -11.41 -1.25 -45.90
CA THR A 138 -12.43 -2.09 -46.56
C THR A 138 -13.25 -2.85 -45.53
N SER A 139 -14.52 -2.47 -45.48
CA SER A 139 -15.63 -3.22 -44.93
C SER A 139 -15.83 -4.56 -45.65
N VAL A 140 -15.94 -5.67 -44.90
CA VAL A 140 -16.64 -6.89 -45.35
C VAL A 140 -17.41 -7.52 -44.19
N VAL A 141 -18.70 -7.76 -44.47
CA VAL A 141 -19.74 -8.38 -43.63
C VAL A 141 -19.73 -9.90 -43.83
N LEU A 142 -20.42 -10.65 -42.94
CA LEU A 142 -20.97 -12.02 -43.06
C LEU A 142 -20.14 -13.10 -42.33
N HIS A 143 -20.69 -14.08 -41.59
CA HIS A 143 -22.06 -14.58 -41.45
C HIS A 143 -22.19 -15.43 -40.17
N ARG A 144 -23.40 -15.46 -39.59
CA ARG A 144 -23.90 -16.55 -38.72
C ARG A 144 -23.97 -17.87 -39.50
N SER A 145 -23.68 -19.00 -38.84
CA SER A 145 -24.26 -20.30 -39.18
C SER A 145 -24.48 -21.16 -37.92
N GLU A 146 -25.54 -21.95 -38.00
CA GLU A 146 -26.33 -22.58 -36.95
C GLU A 146 -25.75 -23.91 -36.40
N GLU A 147 -26.32 -24.36 -35.28
CA GLU A 147 -26.11 -25.64 -34.57
C GLU A 147 -26.40 -26.91 -35.41
N PRO A 148 -26.19 -28.12 -34.84
CA PRO A 148 -27.32 -28.76 -34.16
C PRO A 148 -26.99 -29.53 -32.87
N ALA A 149 -28.03 -29.65 -32.05
CA ALA A 149 -28.12 -30.31 -30.75
C ALA A 149 -28.14 -31.85 -30.80
N PHE A 150 -27.72 -32.50 -29.70
CA PHE A 150 -28.24 -33.79 -29.25
C PHE A 150 -28.24 -33.88 -27.71
N VAL A 151 -29.26 -34.55 -27.17
CA VAL A 151 -29.75 -34.52 -25.77
C VAL A 151 -29.26 -35.76 -24.97
N SER A 152 -28.86 -35.62 -23.70
CA SER A 152 -29.53 -36.25 -22.53
C SER A 152 -28.69 -36.29 -21.22
N GLU A 153 -29.37 -35.82 -20.16
CA GLU A 153 -29.43 -36.28 -18.76
C GLU A 153 -28.31 -36.06 -17.69
N SER A 154 -28.79 -35.46 -16.59
CA SER A 154 -28.39 -35.52 -15.17
C SER A 154 -27.47 -34.42 -14.58
N ALA A 155 -28.05 -33.69 -13.61
CA ALA A 155 -27.54 -32.57 -12.79
C ALA A 155 -26.46 -33.05 -11.76
N PRO A 156 -25.68 -32.20 -11.04
CA PRO A 156 -26.10 -30.90 -10.48
C PRO A 156 -25.13 -29.70 -10.64
N PHE A 157 -25.76 -28.53 -10.53
CA PHE A 157 -25.22 -27.19 -10.29
C PHE A 157 -23.79 -27.15 -9.71
N ARG A 158 -22.81 -26.75 -10.54
CA ARG A 158 -21.61 -26.06 -10.08
C ARG A 158 -21.72 -24.60 -10.54
N LYS A 159 -21.94 -23.71 -9.58
CA LYS A 159 -21.82 -22.26 -9.78
C LYS A 159 -20.34 -22.01 -10.08
N ALA A 160 -20.03 -21.56 -11.29
CA ALA A 160 -18.70 -21.06 -11.63
C ALA A 160 -18.40 -19.88 -10.71
N VAL A 161 -17.50 -20.08 -9.76
CA VAL A 161 -16.87 -18.99 -9.03
C VAL A 161 -15.83 -18.42 -9.98
N SER A 162 -15.99 -17.16 -10.37
CA SER A 162 -14.97 -16.41 -11.08
C SER A 162 -13.74 -16.32 -10.18
N ASN A 163 -12.73 -17.12 -10.46
CA ASN A 163 -11.41 -17.01 -9.85
C ASN A 163 -10.76 -15.74 -10.40
N ASN A 164 -10.89 -14.65 -9.65
CA ASN A 164 -9.96 -13.53 -9.76
C ASN A 164 -9.00 -13.67 -8.56
N PRO A 165 -7.67 -13.72 -8.77
CA PRO A 165 -6.73 -13.60 -7.66
C PRO A 165 -7.00 -12.27 -6.94
N ALA A 166 -6.87 -12.24 -5.62
CA ALA A 166 -7.25 -11.11 -4.79
C ALA A 166 -6.39 -9.86 -5.09
N ILE A 167 -6.75 -9.13 -6.13
CA ILE A 167 -6.43 -7.71 -6.32
C ILE A 167 -7.00 -7.01 -5.09
N GLY A 168 -6.14 -6.42 -4.25
CA GLY A 168 -6.56 -5.62 -3.10
C GLY A 168 -7.61 -4.61 -3.57
N THR A 169 -8.73 -4.49 -2.84
CA THR A 169 -9.71 -3.51 -3.26
C THR A 169 -9.10 -2.11 -3.06
N PRO A 170 -9.40 -1.12 -3.89
CA PRO A 170 -8.85 0.24 -3.70
C PRO A 170 -9.22 0.88 -2.36
N TYR A 171 -10.17 0.30 -1.61
CA TYR A 171 -10.47 0.67 -0.24
C TYR A 171 -9.45 0.10 0.76
N ASP A 172 -8.96 -1.13 0.52
CA ASP A 172 -7.90 -1.74 1.32
C ASP A 172 -6.59 -0.98 1.12
N ASP A 173 -6.30 -0.54 -0.12
CA ASP A 173 -5.17 0.34 -0.38
C ASP A 173 -5.30 1.66 0.38
N ALA A 174 -6.46 2.31 0.33
CA ALA A 174 -6.68 3.56 1.04
C ALA A 174 -6.52 3.38 2.56
N TYR A 175 -7.01 2.27 3.10
CA TYR A 175 -6.83 1.90 4.50
C TYR A 175 -5.36 1.71 4.86
N ARG A 176 -4.62 0.92 4.06
CA ARG A 176 -3.18 0.67 4.28
C ARG A 176 -2.34 1.93 4.17
N THR A 177 -2.63 2.79 3.18
CA THR A 177 -1.96 4.09 3.06
C THR A 177 -2.20 4.94 4.30
N LEU A 178 -3.44 5.06 4.81
CA LEU A 178 -3.68 5.80 6.06
C LEU A 178 -2.97 5.18 7.26
N LEU A 179 -2.95 3.85 7.34
CA LEU A 179 -2.34 3.15 8.46
C LEU A 179 -0.81 3.32 8.48
N ASN A 180 -0.15 3.36 7.33
CA ASN A 180 1.30 3.52 7.21
C ASN A 180 1.74 4.99 7.19
N ASP A 181 1.07 5.83 6.39
CA ASP A 181 1.49 7.21 6.12
C ASP A 181 0.87 8.18 7.14
N CYS A 182 -0.24 7.79 7.78
CA CYS A 182 -0.94 8.60 8.77
C CYS A 182 -1.20 7.82 10.05
N GLU A 183 -0.23 7.00 10.48
CA GLU A 183 -0.37 6.01 11.56
C GLU A 183 -1.06 6.56 12.81
N ARG A 184 -0.76 7.79 13.24
CA ARG A 184 -1.36 8.38 14.45
C ARG A 184 -2.88 8.57 14.37
N LEU A 185 -3.44 8.65 13.16
CA LEU A 185 -4.89 8.72 12.97
C LEU A 185 -5.61 7.44 13.39
N ILE A 186 -4.90 6.30 13.53
CA ILE A 186 -5.49 5.07 14.05
C ILE A 186 -5.73 5.12 15.57
N ILE A 187 -5.00 5.96 16.32
CA ILE A 187 -5.10 5.99 17.78
C ILE A 187 -6.51 6.39 18.26
N PRO A 188 -7.14 7.46 17.74
CA PRO A 188 -8.54 7.75 18.06
C PRO A 188 -9.51 6.62 17.71
N VAL A 189 -9.24 5.88 16.63
CA VAL A 189 -10.03 4.70 16.24
C VAL A 189 -9.88 3.58 17.27
N ILE A 190 -8.67 3.29 17.73
CA ILE A 190 -8.41 2.29 18.78
C ILE A 190 -9.08 2.70 20.10
N ASN A 191 -9.00 3.97 20.48
CA ASN A 191 -9.70 4.49 21.66
C ASN A 191 -11.22 4.26 21.56
N GLU A 192 -11.81 4.59 20.41
CA GLU A 192 -13.23 4.42 20.15
C GLU A 192 -13.67 2.93 20.15
N VAL A 193 -12.89 2.07 19.49
CA VAL A 193 -13.25 0.65 19.29
C VAL A 193 -13.04 -0.19 20.56
N PHE A 194 -11.97 0.08 21.30
CA PHE A 194 -11.55 -0.74 22.44
C PHE A 194 -11.73 -0.05 23.81
N GLY A 195 -12.28 1.17 23.84
CA GLY A 195 -12.47 1.94 25.08
C GLY A 195 -11.16 2.32 25.75
N LYS A 196 -10.12 2.59 24.94
CA LYS A 196 -8.79 3.04 25.39
C LYS A 196 -8.75 4.56 25.54
N ASP A 197 -7.71 5.05 26.20
CA ASP A 197 -7.48 6.48 26.47
C ASP A 197 -6.03 6.87 26.13
N TYR A 198 -5.57 6.43 24.95
CA TYR A 198 -4.31 6.87 24.38
C TYR A 198 -4.37 8.36 24.04
N ARG A 199 -3.26 9.07 24.25
CA ARG A 199 -3.15 10.52 24.11
C ARG A 199 -3.05 10.97 22.66
N GLY A 200 -2.60 10.09 21.76
CA GLY A 200 -2.35 10.37 20.35
C GLY A 200 -0.88 10.68 20.03
N ASP A 201 0.01 10.73 21.04
CA ASP A 201 1.45 10.92 20.87
C ASP A 201 2.27 9.63 21.04
N GLU A 202 1.61 8.52 21.35
CA GLU A 202 2.22 7.20 21.48
C GLU A 202 2.94 6.75 20.20
N ARG A 203 3.99 5.94 20.39
CA ARG A 203 4.73 5.33 19.29
C ARG A 203 3.96 4.13 18.77
N ILE A 204 3.76 4.08 17.45
CA ILE A 204 3.22 2.92 16.75
C ILE A 204 4.38 2.11 16.17
N ILE A 205 4.28 0.79 16.28
CA ILE A 205 5.26 -0.16 15.72
C ILE A 205 4.48 -1.15 14.86
N HIS A 206 4.63 -1.05 13.55
CA HIS A 206 3.99 -1.97 12.60
C HIS A 206 4.70 -3.32 12.60
N HIS A 207 3.92 -4.40 12.48
CA HIS A 207 4.40 -5.77 12.28
C HIS A 207 3.96 -6.23 10.89
N PRO A 208 4.68 -5.83 9.82
CA PRO A 208 4.32 -6.21 8.46
C PRO A 208 4.68 -7.68 8.23
N ASP A 209 3.67 -8.54 8.15
CA ASP A 209 3.87 -9.96 7.89
C ASP A 209 3.25 -10.42 6.56
N ILE A 210 3.99 -11.31 5.91
CA ILE A 210 3.58 -12.02 4.71
C ILE A 210 3.06 -13.39 5.16
N HIS A 211 1.76 -13.59 5.07
CA HIS A 211 1.13 -14.87 5.38
C HIS A 211 0.97 -15.72 4.13
N PHE A 212 1.12 -17.03 4.26
CA PHE A 212 0.76 -18.02 3.25
C PHE A 212 -0.48 -18.76 3.77
N ILE A 213 -1.63 -18.51 3.16
CA ILE A 213 -2.90 -19.14 3.51
C ILE A 213 -2.95 -20.49 2.79
N ASN A 214 -2.91 -21.58 3.54
CA ASN A 214 -3.25 -22.90 3.02
C ASN A 214 -4.78 -23.00 2.95
N ARG A 215 -5.36 -22.87 1.75
CA ARG A 215 -6.78 -23.17 1.55
C ARG A 215 -7.03 -24.66 1.77
N GLN A 216 -8.27 -25.02 2.15
CA GLN A 216 -8.67 -26.42 2.37
C GLN A 216 -8.50 -27.33 1.13
N ASP A 217 -8.34 -26.73 -0.06
CA ASP A 217 -8.04 -27.42 -1.32
C ASP A 217 -6.53 -27.62 -1.59
N GLY A 218 -5.66 -27.21 -0.66
CA GLY A 218 -4.20 -27.33 -0.77
C GLY A 218 -3.54 -26.22 -1.58
N THR A 219 -4.25 -25.16 -1.96
CA THR A 219 -3.65 -24.00 -2.61
C THR A 219 -3.11 -23.01 -1.58
N GLU A 220 -1.87 -22.57 -1.75
CA GLU A 220 -1.24 -21.51 -0.94
C GLU A 220 -1.54 -20.14 -1.54
N GLU A 221 -2.27 -19.30 -0.83
CA GLU A 221 -2.52 -17.90 -1.19
C GLU A 221 -1.70 -16.99 -0.29
N LYS A 222 -0.71 -16.30 -0.87
CA LYS A 222 0.06 -15.29 -0.14
C LYS A 222 -0.84 -14.08 0.16
N ARG A 223 -0.97 -13.72 1.43
CA ARG A 223 -1.66 -12.52 1.87
C ARG A 223 -0.80 -11.73 2.85
N ILE A 224 -0.59 -10.46 2.54
CA ILE A 224 0.16 -9.53 3.40
C ILE A 224 -0.83 -8.89 4.39
N THR A 225 -0.55 -8.96 5.70
CA THR A 225 -1.35 -8.28 6.72
C THR A 225 -0.61 -7.08 7.26
N ASP A 226 -0.76 -5.95 6.58
CA ASP A 226 -0.24 -4.67 7.04
C ASP A 226 -1.13 -4.03 8.14
N SER A 227 -1.85 -4.86 8.90
CA SER A 227 -2.94 -4.43 9.80
C SER A 227 -2.67 -4.74 11.28
N ILE A 228 -1.52 -5.35 11.59
CA ILE A 228 -1.05 -5.59 12.94
C ILE A 228 -0.03 -4.51 13.33
N PHE A 229 -0.24 -3.92 14.50
CA PHE A 229 0.66 -2.93 15.06
C PHE A 229 0.62 -2.95 16.59
N THR A 230 1.66 -2.41 17.21
CA THR A 230 1.74 -2.17 18.65
C THR A 230 1.63 -0.69 18.93
N ILE A 231 0.83 -0.32 19.92
CA ILE A 231 0.86 1.02 20.51
C ILE A 231 1.71 0.93 21.79
N SER A 232 2.87 1.57 21.78
CA SER A 232 3.78 1.59 22.91
C SER A 232 3.46 2.77 23.83
N SER A 233 3.07 2.45 25.07
CA SER A 233 2.70 3.43 26.10
C SER A 233 3.36 3.08 27.45
N LYS A 234 2.59 3.01 28.55
CA LYS A 234 3.06 2.39 29.80
C LYS A 234 3.20 0.88 29.67
N THR A 235 2.36 0.28 28.83
CA THR A 235 2.37 -1.13 28.47
C THR A 235 2.21 -1.22 26.96
N ASP A 236 2.99 -2.08 26.34
CA ASP A 236 2.88 -2.37 24.92
C ASP A 236 1.65 -3.25 24.69
N GLU A 237 0.74 -2.79 23.85
CA GLU A 237 -0.46 -3.54 23.48
C GLU A 237 -0.53 -3.72 21.97
N LYS A 238 -0.82 -4.94 21.54
CA LYS A 238 -0.90 -5.33 20.13
C LYS A 238 -2.34 -5.28 19.64
N TYR A 239 -2.52 -4.74 18.45
CA TYR A 239 -3.80 -4.57 17.78
C TYR A 239 -3.75 -5.11 16.36
N LEU A 240 -4.79 -5.84 15.98
CA LEU A 240 -5.18 -6.10 14.60
C LEU A 240 -6.45 -5.28 14.33
N MET A 241 -6.39 -4.42 13.32
CA MET A 241 -7.58 -3.71 12.86
C MET A 241 -7.79 -3.99 11.37
N GLU A 242 -8.87 -4.70 11.04
CA GLU A 242 -9.21 -5.05 9.65
C GLU A 242 -10.22 -4.07 9.07
N CYS A 243 -10.05 -3.72 7.80
CA CYS A 243 -11.04 -2.95 7.04
C CYS A 243 -11.79 -3.90 6.11
N GLN A 244 -13.12 -3.83 6.13
CA GLN A 244 -13.94 -4.68 5.29
C GLN A 244 -15.06 -3.90 4.63
N SER A 245 -15.18 -4.05 3.32
CA SER A 245 -16.26 -3.41 2.59
C SER A 245 -17.61 -4.12 2.81
N TYR A 246 -17.70 -5.43 2.58
CA TYR A 246 -18.90 -6.25 2.82
C TYR A 246 -18.63 -7.37 3.81
N GLY A 247 -19.62 -7.76 4.63
CA GLY A 247 -19.50 -8.95 5.47
C GLY A 247 -19.22 -10.21 4.63
N ASP A 248 -18.02 -10.76 4.76
CA ASP A 248 -17.65 -12.07 4.20
C ASP A 248 -17.55 -13.09 5.35
N SER A 249 -18.13 -14.26 5.13
CA SER A 249 -18.01 -15.44 6.00
C SER A 249 -16.57 -15.83 6.31
N SER A 250 -15.60 -15.49 5.46
CA SER A 250 -14.17 -15.76 5.70
C SER A 250 -13.51 -14.79 6.69
N LEU A 251 -14.11 -13.62 6.98
CA LEU A 251 -13.46 -12.56 7.77
C LEU A 251 -13.04 -13.03 9.17
N LEU A 252 -13.90 -13.78 9.87
CA LEU A 252 -13.56 -14.30 11.20
C LEU A 252 -12.43 -15.33 11.16
N VAL A 253 -12.38 -16.15 10.12
CA VAL A 253 -11.29 -17.12 9.92
C VAL A 253 -9.98 -16.36 9.71
N ARG A 254 -9.98 -15.35 8.83
CA ARG A 254 -8.80 -14.51 8.54
C ARG A 254 -8.28 -13.82 9.80
N ILE A 255 -9.16 -13.16 10.55
CA ILE A 255 -8.79 -12.50 11.81
C ILE A 255 -8.18 -13.51 12.78
N PHE A 256 -8.81 -14.67 12.94
CA PHE A 256 -8.32 -15.71 13.84
C PHE A 256 -6.94 -16.24 13.41
N GLU A 257 -6.72 -16.47 12.12
CA GLU A 257 -5.42 -16.89 11.57
C GLU A 257 -4.33 -15.88 11.88
N TYR A 258 -4.57 -14.58 11.63
CA TYR A 258 -3.54 -13.55 11.83
C TYR A 258 -3.18 -13.36 13.31
N ILE A 259 -4.19 -13.21 14.18
CA ILE A 259 -3.92 -12.99 15.60
C ILE A 259 -3.26 -14.19 16.27
N THR A 260 -3.53 -15.41 15.79
CA THR A 260 -2.89 -16.61 16.35
C THR A 260 -1.44 -16.75 15.91
N GLN A 261 -1.11 -16.41 14.66
CA GLN A 261 0.27 -16.39 14.18
C GLN A 261 1.10 -15.34 14.92
N GLU A 262 0.61 -14.11 14.98
CA GLU A 262 1.24 -13.03 15.76
C GLU A 262 1.47 -13.42 17.22
N ALA A 263 0.52 -14.14 17.82
CA ALA A 263 0.64 -14.61 19.19
C ALA A 263 1.67 -15.75 19.35
N ILE A 264 1.83 -16.60 18.34
CA ILE A 264 2.87 -17.64 18.28
C ILE A 264 4.25 -16.99 18.16
N ASP A 265 4.40 -16.00 17.29
CA ASP A 265 5.67 -15.29 17.09
C ASP A 265 6.09 -14.52 18.34
N GLY A 266 5.12 -13.95 19.07
CA GLY A 266 5.32 -13.33 20.37
C GLY A 266 5.33 -14.29 21.57
N SER A 267 5.40 -15.61 21.37
CA SER A 267 5.24 -16.56 22.47
C SER A 267 6.44 -16.64 23.42
N GLU A 268 6.15 -16.84 24.70
CA GLU A 268 7.15 -16.99 25.75
C GLU A 268 7.28 -18.46 26.15
N MET A 269 8.51 -18.99 26.17
CA MET A 269 8.80 -20.34 26.62
C MET A 269 9.49 -20.35 27.98
N SER A 270 8.86 -21.01 28.96
CA SER A 270 9.43 -21.23 30.29
C SER A 270 9.36 -22.70 30.67
N GLY A 271 10.51 -23.40 30.57
CA GLY A 271 10.57 -24.84 30.79
C GLY A 271 9.71 -25.61 29.79
N SER A 272 8.61 -26.21 30.25
CA SER A 272 7.63 -26.91 29.43
C SER A 272 6.30 -26.16 29.30
N VAL A 273 6.28 -24.85 29.57
CA VAL A 273 5.09 -24.00 29.49
C VAL A 273 5.22 -23.01 28.33
N LEU A 274 4.33 -23.14 27.34
CA LEU A 274 4.12 -22.16 26.28
C LEU A 274 3.07 -21.14 26.72
N LYS A 275 3.45 -19.86 26.78
CA LYS A 275 2.51 -18.75 26.99
C LYS A 275 2.33 -17.98 25.70
N VAL A 276 1.09 -17.93 25.22
CA VAL A 276 0.67 -17.26 23.99
C VAL A 276 -0.29 -16.13 24.37
N THR A 277 -0.07 -14.92 23.87
CA THR A 277 -0.91 -13.75 24.14
C THR A 277 -1.56 -13.29 22.85
N ILE A 278 -2.88 -13.45 22.74
CA ILE A 278 -3.64 -13.05 21.54
C ILE A 278 -3.77 -11.51 21.50
N PRO A 279 -3.42 -10.85 20.38
CA PRO A 279 -3.66 -9.43 20.17
C PRO A 279 -5.14 -9.02 20.28
N HIS A 280 -5.39 -7.75 20.57
CA HIS A 280 -6.73 -7.17 20.41
C HIS A 280 -7.10 -7.15 18.93
N ALA A 281 -8.33 -7.54 18.57
CA ALA A 281 -8.78 -7.55 17.19
C ALA A 281 -10.06 -6.72 17.01
N GLY A 282 -10.15 -5.91 15.97
CA GLY A 282 -11.31 -5.10 15.65
C GLY A 282 -11.54 -5.02 14.14
N VAL A 283 -12.75 -4.63 13.74
CA VAL A 283 -13.11 -4.50 12.33
C VAL A 283 -13.81 -3.19 12.04
N LEU A 284 -13.37 -2.49 10.99
CA LEU A 284 -14.03 -1.36 10.39
C LEU A 284 -14.84 -1.82 9.17
N PHE A 285 -16.16 -1.73 9.25
CA PHE A 285 -17.06 -1.98 8.12
C PHE A 285 -17.39 -0.69 7.36
N LEU A 286 -17.11 -0.70 6.06
CA LEU A 286 -17.45 0.40 5.17
C LEU A 286 -18.92 0.35 4.70
N ARG A 287 -19.45 -0.86 4.49
CA ARG A 287 -20.89 -1.07 4.26
C ARG A 287 -21.47 -1.87 5.42
N SER A 288 -22.59 -1.39 5.94
CA SER A 288 -23.32 -2.04 7.01
C SER A 288 -24.81 -2.11 6.68
N THR A 289 -25.47 -3.10 7.26
CA THR A 289 -26.93 -3.23 7.22
C THR A 289 -27.43 -3.43 8.64
N GLY A 290 -28.76 -3.48 8.84
CA GLY A 290 -29.33 -3.86 10.14
C GLY A 290 -28.93 -5.27 10.61
N LYS A 291 -28.29 -6.10 9.76
CA LYS A 291 -27.75 -7.41 10.11
C LYS A 291 -26.27 -7.41 10.46
N THR A 292 -25.54 -6.31 10.21
CA THR A 292 -24.13 -6.21 10.57
C THR A 292 -24.05 -6.12 12.09
N PRO A 293 -23.40 -7.06 12.79
CA PRO A 293 -23.37 -7.06 14.26
C PRO A 293 -22.47 -5.93 14.78
N ASP A 294 -22.65 -5.55 16.05
CA ASP A 294 -21.77 -4.60 16.75
C ASP A 294 -20.51 -5.29 17.31
N GLN A 295 -20.56 -6.61 17.46
CA GLN A 295 -19.46 -7.46 17.88
C GLN A 295 -19.55 -8.81 17.18
N MET A 296 -18.40 -9.36 16.81
CA MET A 296 -18.27 -10.76 16.39
C MET A 296 -17.57 -11.55 17.50
N ASN A 297 -17.65 -12.88 17.47
CA ASN A 297 -17.09 -13.71 18.54
C ASN A 297 -16.27 -14.87 17.95
N VAL A 298 -15.12 -15.13 18.56
CA VAL A 298 -14.35 -16.37 18.35
C VAL A 298 -14.53 -17.25 19.57
N PHE A 299 -14.95 -18.49 19.33
CA PHE A 299 -15.17 -19.50 20.38
C PHE A 299 -14.28 -20.71 20.13
N ILE A 300 -13.38 -20.99 21.07
CA ILE A 300 -12.42 -22.09 21.00
C ILE A 300 -12.82 -23.16 22.01
N VAL A 301 -13.03 -24.37 21.51
CA VAL A 301 -13.36 -25.56 22.31
C VAL A 301 -12.13 -26.44 22.39
N THR A 302 -11.70 -26.78 23.61
CA THR A 302 -10.61 -27.72 23.86
C THR A 302 -11.06 -28.83 24.81
N PRO A 303 -10.38 -29.99 24.85
CA PRO A 303 -10.69 -31.03 25.82
C PRO A 303 -10.59 -30.58 27.29
N GLY A 304 -9.78 -29.54 27.58
CA GLY A 304 -9.56 -29.01 28.93
C GLY A 304 -10.48 -27.85 29.32
N GLY A 305 -11.31 -27.35 28.39
CA GLY A 305 -12.19 -26.21 28.61
C GLY A 305 -12.40 -25.35 27.36
N ASN A 306 -13.26 -24.35 27.50
CA ASN A 306 -13.60 -23.44 26.40
C ASN A 306 -13.06 -22.04 26.72
N CYS A 307 -12.61 -21.32 25.70
CA CYS A 307 -12.32 -19.90 25.78
C CYS A 307 -12.97 -19.15 24.62
N SER A 308 -13.29 -17.89 24.84
CA SER A 308 -13.91 -17.04 23.82
C SER A 308 -13.50 -15.59 24.00
N PHE A 309 -13.47 -14.85 22.91
CA PHE A 309 -13.23 -13.41 22.93
C PHE A 309 -14.05 -12.72 21.85
N ASP A 310 -14.41 -11.47 22.14
CA ASP A 310 -15.20 -10.63 21.25
C ASP A 310 -14.30 -9.76 20.38
N ILE A 311 -14.74 -9.54 19.15
CA ILE A 311 -14.12 -8.68 18.15
C ILE A 311 -15.09 -7.53 17.91
N PRO A 312 -14.84 -6.33 18.47
CA PRO A 312 -15.69 -5.17 18.25
C PRO A 312 -15.75 -4.76 16.76
N VAL A 313 -16.92 -4.29 16.36
CA VAL A 313 -17.21 -3.83 15.01
C VAL A 313 -17.51 -2.34 15.01
N MET A 314 -16.68 -1.58 14.30
CA MET A 314 -16.92 -0.19 13.94
C MET A 314 -17.62 -0.12 12.58
N LYS A 315 -18.64 0.73 12.43
CA LYS A 315 -19.36 0.92 11.17
C LYS A 315 -19.26 2.37 10.75
N ILE A 316 -18.71 2.67 9.59
CA ILE A 316 -18.59 4.06 9.11
C ILE A 316 -19.95 4.77 9.09
N GLN A 317 -21.01 4.02 8.75
CA GLN A 317 -22.37 4.55 8.65
C GLN A 317 -23.04 4.90 9.99
N SER A 318 -22.35 4.66 11.11
CA SER A 318 -22.81 5.07 12.44
C SER A 318 -22.26 6.43 12.87
N TYR A 319 -21.42 7.07 12.04
CA TYR A 319 -20.75 8.32 12.37
C TYR A 319 -21.18 9.46 11.42
N SER A 320 -21.69 10.54 12.00
CA SER A 320 -21.84 11.82 11.32
C SER A 320 -20.51 12.58 11.27
N ILE A 321 -20.40 13.57 10.38
CA ILE A 321 -19.24 14.48 10.32
C ILE A 321 -18.95 15.10 11.70
N ASP A 322 -19.99 15.52 12.43
CA ASP A 322 -19.84 16.08 13.78
C ASP A 322 -19.25 15.10 14.79
N GLN A 323 -19.65 13.82 14.73
CA GLN A 323 -19.08 12.79 15.57
C GLN A 323 -17.64 12.50 15.21
N ILE A 324 -17.31 12.48 13.91
CA ILE A 324 -15.94 12.31 13.42
C ILE A 324 -15.03 13.40 13.98
N VAL A 325 -15.42 14.66 13.87
CA VAL A 325 -14.62 15.80 14.37
C VAL A 325 -14.51 15.76 15.89
N LYS A 326 -15.64 15.64 16.59
CA LYS A 326 -15.67 15.67 18.06
C LYS A 326 -14.78 14.60 18.68
N ARG A 327 -14.65 13.45 18.00
CA ARG A 327 -13.86 12.30 18.47
C ARG A 327 -12.54 12.16 17.73
N LYS A 328 -12.18 13.12 16.87
CA LYS A 328 -10.94 13.13 16.08
C LYS A 328 -10.73 11.89 15.21
N LEU A 329 -11.83 11.29 14.73
CA LEU A 329 -11.83 10.08 13.91
C LEU A 329 -11.52 10.39 12.44
N TYR A 330 -10.55 11.28 12.16
CA TYR A 330 -10.24 11.75 10.81
C TYR A 330 -9.85 10.62 9.85
N PHE A 331 -9.33 9.50 10.38
CA PHE A 331 -9.10 8.24 9.66
C PHE A 331 -10.33 7.76 8.86
N LEU A 332 -11.54 8.10 9.30
CA LEU A 332 -12.79 7.68 8.68
C LEU A 332 -13.20 8.51 7.46
N LEU A 333 -12.66 9.72 7.29
CA LEU A 333 -13.11 10.67 6.26
C LEU A 333 -12.98 10.14 4.82
N PRO A 334 -11.90 9.41 4.45
CA PRO A 334 -11.78 8.79 3.12
C PRO A 334 -12.95 7.86 2.78
N PHE A 335 -13.55 7.26 3.80
CA PHE A 335 -14.64 6.30 3.65
C PHE A 335 -16.03 6.90 3.91
N TYR A 336 -16.12 8.19 4.26
CA TYR A 336 -17.41 8.82 4.57
C TYR A 336 -18.41 8.74 3.41
N ILE A 337 -17.91 8.69 2.16
CA ILE A 337 -18.73 8.57 0.95
C ILE A 337 -19.65 7.33 0.95
N PHE A 338 -19.31 6.27 1.70
CA PHE A 338 -20.15 5.08 1.83
C PHE A 338 -21.51 5.36 2.51
N ASN A 339 -21.65 6.47 3.25
CA ASN A 339 -22.95 6.94 3.73
C ASN A 339 -23.91 7.31 2.59
N HIS A 340 -23.34 7.73 1.47
CA HIS A 340 -24.06 8.30 0.33
C HIS A 340 -24.28 7.31 -0.81
N GLU A 341 -23.65 6.14 -0.77
CA GLU A 341 -23.66 5.16 -1.87
C GLU A 341 -25.07 4.82 -2.38
N LYS A 342 -26.02 4.61 -1.46
CA LYS A 342 -27.42 4.30 -1.81
C LYS A 342 -28.15 5.43 -2.55
N TYR A 343 -27.65 6.65 -2.50
CA TYR A 343 -28.24 7.84 -3.13
C TYR A 343 -27.54 8.25 -4.42
N PHE A 344 -26.47 7.58 -4.85
CA PHE A 344 -25.73 7.96 -6.05
C PHE A 344 -26.59 8.02 -7.31
N SER A 345 -27.56 7.10 -7.46
CA SER A 345 -28.47 7.12 -8.61
C SER A 345 -29.42 8.32 -8.62
N GLU A 346 -29.72 8.90 -7.45
CA GLU A 346 -30.50 10.12 -7.31
C GLU A 346 -29.61 11.34 -7.62
N TYR A 347 -28.44 11.40 -6.99
CA TYR A 347 -27.44 12.44 -7.24
C TYR A 347 -27.04 12.51 -8.71
N GLU A 348 -26.94 11.38 -9.41
CA GLU A 348 -26.59 11.40 -10.83
C GLU A 348 -27.61 12.16 -11.69
N LYS A 349 -28.88 12.21 -11.27
CA LYS A 349 -29.99 12.77 -12.05
C LYS A 349 -30.48 14.12 -11.54
N ASP A 350 -30.44 14.35 -10.23
CA ASP A 350 -31.00 15.54 -9.59
C ASP A 350 -29.92 16.46 -9.03
N GLU A 351 -29.86 17.68 -9.57
CA GLU A 351 -28.90 18.70 -9.17
C GLU A 351 -29.10 19.16 -7.73
N LYS A 352 -30.36 19.24 -7.26
CA LYS A 352 -30.66 19.72 -5.91
C LYS A 352 -30.15 18.74 -4.84
N SER A 353 -30.37 17.45 -5.03
CA SER A 353 -29.82 16.42 -4.15
C SER A 353 -28.29 16.35 -4.23
N ARG A 354 -27.67 16.61 -5.40
CA ARG A 354 -26.20 16.80 -5.49
C ARG A 354 -25.69 17.97 -4.66
N SER A 355 -26.40 19.10 -4.65
CA SER A 355 -25.96 20.27 -3.86
C SER A 355 -25.87 20.00 -2.37
N SER A 356 -26.67 19.06 -1.84
CA SER A 356 -26.55 18.62 -0.44
C SER A 356 -25.22 17.89 -0.21
N LEU A 357 -24.85 16.97 -1.11
CA LEU A 357 -23.57 16.25 -1.04
C LEU A 357 -22.38 17.23 -1.14
N GLN A 358 -22.46 18.21 -2.02
CA GLN A 358 -21.45 19.27 -2.13
C GLN A 358 -21.27 20.02 -0.80
N GLY A 359 -22.36 20.43 -0.17
CA GLY A 359 -22.31 21.13 1.11
C GLY A 359 -21.62 20.32 2.21
N GLU A 360 -21.88 19.01 2.26
CA GLU A 360 -21.19 18.12 3.22
C GLU A 360 -19.68 18.02 2.94
N TYR A 361 -19.27 17.94 1.68
CA TYR A 361 -17.84 17.87 1.35
C TYR A 361 -17.11 19.20 1.53
N ILE A 362 -17.75 20.34 1.25
CA ILE A 362 -17.21 21.65 1.60
C ILE A 362 -16.95 21.72 3.10
N ARG A 363 -17.94 21.30 3.90
CA ARG A 363 -17.81 21.23 5.35
C ARG A 363 -16.66 20.34 5.79
N ILE A 364 -16.48 19.16 5.19
CA ILE A 364 -15.34 18.27 5.49
C ILE A 364 -14.01 18.97 5.22
N MET A 365 -13.88 19.68 4.10
CA MET A 365 -12.66 20.43 3.76
C MET A 365 -12.36 21.54 4.78
N GLU A 366 -13.37 22.33 5.15
CA GLU A 366 -13.25 23.37 6.18
C GLU A 366 -12.83 22.80 7.55
N LEU A 367 -13.34 21.62 7.90
CA LEU A 367 -12.98 20.93 9.14
C LEU A 367 -11.55 20.41 9.12
N LEU A 368 -11.07 19.90 7.98
CA LEU A 368 -9.67 19.51 7.81
C LEU A 368 -8.74 20.72 7.90
N ASP A 369 -9.11 21.85 7.30
CA ASP A 369 -8.36 23.11 7.40
C ASP A 369 -8.27 23.59 8.87
N GLN A 370 -9.37 23.49 9.61
CA GLN A 370 -9.40 23.83 11.02
C GLN A 370 -8.55 22.86 11.86
N ALA A 371 -8.60 21.55 11.59
CA ALA A 371 -7.79 20.55 12.28
C ALA A 371 -6.29 20.79 12.08
N VAL A 372 -5.87 21.20 10.88
CA VAL A 372 -4.48 21.63 10.62
C VAL A 372 -4.14 22.90 11.38
N LYS A 373 -5.01 23.90 11.37
CA LYS A 373 -4.80 25.17 12.09
C LYS A 373 -4.67 24.98 13.60
N GLU A 374 -5.42 24.04 14.16
CA GLU A 374 -5.38 23.64 15.58
C GLU A 374 -4.23 22.68 15.90
N LYS A 375 -3.44 22.28 14.90
CA LYS A 375 -2.33 21.31 15.01
C LYS A 375 -2.78 19.93 15.51
N GLU A 376 -4.02 19.55 15.20
CA GLU A 376 -4.52 18.20 15.48
C GLU A 376 -4.00 17.20 14.43
N ILE A 377 -3.81 17.66 13.19
CA ILE A 377 -3.20 16.92 12.10
C ILE A 377 -2.18 17.82 11.36
N SER A 378 -1.19 17.21 10.71
CA SER A 378 -0.24 17.93 9.85
C SER A 378 -0.83 18.25 8.48
N TYR A 379 -0.16 19.13 7.71
CA TYR A 379 -0.54 19.34 6.31
C TYR A 379 -0.38 18.06 5.48
N TYR A 380 0.63 17.25 5.81
CA TYR A 380 0.82 15.94 5.18
C TYR A 380 -0.38 15.02 5.41
N TYR A 381 -0.85 14.88 6.65
CA TYR A 381 -2.01 14.04 6.97
C TYR A 381 -3.27 14.53 6.27
N ARG A 382 -3.51 15.84 6.27
CA ARG A 382 -4.62 16.43 5.52
C ARG A 382 -4.55 16.07 4.04
N ARG A 383 -3.38 16.22 3.43
CA ARG A 383 -3.16 15.91 2.01
C ARG A 383 -3.44 14.43 1.72
N THR A 384 -2.89 13.54 2.53
CA THR A 384 -3.09 12.08 2.38
C THR A 384 -4.57 11.71 2.54
N ILE A 385 -5.29 12.27 3.51
CA ILE A 385 -6.74 12.06 3.66
C ILE A 385 -7.49 12.46 2.38
N ILE A 386 -7.20 13.63 1.82
CA ILE A 386 -7.83 14.13 0.59
C ILE A 386 -7.54 13.22 -0.61
N ASP A 387 -6.29 12.79 -0.76
CA ASP A 387 -5.90 11.92 -1.87
C ASP A 387 -6.57 10.53 -1.72
N MET A 388 -6.71 10.01 -0.50
CA MET A 388 -7.46 8.78 -0.25
C MET A 388 -8.98 8.97 -0.46
N MET A 389 -9.55 10.12 -0.11
CA MET A 389 -10.94 10.46 -0.45
C MET A 389 -11.17 10.40 -1.97
N LYS A 390 -10.24 10.94 -2.77
CA LYS A 390 -10.31 10.88 -4.25
C LYS A 390 -10.24 9.43 -4.76
N LYS A 391 -9.28 8.63 -4.26
CA LYS A 391 -9.12 7.22 -4.65
C LYS A 391 -10.37 6.39 -4.32
N VAL A 392 -10.92 6.56 -3.12
CA VAL A 392 -12.15 5.85 -2.71
C VAL A 392 -13.35 6.30 -3.55
N LEU A 393 -13.50 7.61 -3.78
CA LEU A 393 -14.57 8.18 -4.61
C LEU A 393 -14.53 7.62 -6.04
N ASP A 394 -13.35 7.61 -6.66
CA ASP A 394 -13.19 7.14 -8.04
C ASP A 394 -13.65 5.70 -8.22
N ASN A 395 -13.42 4.85 -7.22
CA ASN A 395 -13.84 3.47 -7.29
C ASN A 395 -15.34 3.30 -6.97
N ILE A 396 -15.83 3.86 -5.86
CA ILE A 396 -17.22 3.67 -5.42
C ILE A 396 -18.22 4.33 -6.38
N ALA A 397 -17.86 5.46 -6.98
CA ALA A 397 -18.70 6.24 -7.89
C ALA A 397 -18.29 6.07 -9.37
N ARG A 398 -17.58 4.98 -9.72
CA ARG A 398 -17.06 4.76 -11.10
C ARG A 398 -18.08 4.90 -12.22
N ASN A 399 -19.35 4.60 -11.95
CA ASN A 399 -20.47 4.65 -12.89
C ASN A 399 -21.35 5.92 -12.74
N TYR A 400 -20.91 6.89 -11.93
CA TYR A 400 -21.68 8.08 -11.55
C TYR A 400 -20.80 9.32 -11.77
N GLU A 401 -20.72 9.79 -13.01
CA GLU A 401 -19.79 10.85 -13.41
C GLU A 401 -20.12 12.17 -12.72
N ASN A 402 -21.41 12.54 -12.65
CA ASN A 402 -21.82 13.77 -11.99
C ASN A 402 -21.49 13.74 -10.49
N VAL A 403 -21.57 12.57 -9.84
CA VAL A 403 -21.18 12.42 -8.43
C VAL A 403 -19.66 12.61 -8.26
N LYS A 404 -18.85 11.98 -9.11
CA LYS A 404 -17.39 12.10 -9.05
C LYS A 404 -16.93 13.53 -9.30
N GLU A 405 -17.38 14.15 -10.39
CA GLU A 405 -16.95 15.49 -10.78
C GLU A 405 -17.23 16.50 -9.67
N GLU A 406 -18.42 16.45 -9.06
CA GLU A 406 -18.80 17.43 -8.04
C GLU A 406 -17.99 17.30 -6.76
N VAL A 407 -17.78 16.08 -6.27
CA VAL A 407 -16.92 15.87 -5.10
C VAL A 407 -15.47 16.22 -5.43
N LYS A 408 -14.96 15.83 -6.61
CA LYS A 408 -13.59 16.15 -7.07
C LYS A 408 -13.32 17.64 -7.17
N LYS A 409 -14.27 18.46 -7.63
CA LYS A 409 -14.12 19.93 -7.66
C LYS A 409 -13.84 20.49 -6.26
N ILE A 410 -14.48 19.94 -5.23
CA ILE A 410 -14.33 20.39 -3.85
C ILE A 410 -13.00 19.90 -3.25
N VAL A 411 -12.71 18.60 -3.38
CA VAL A 411 -11.48 18.01 -2.82
C VAL A 411 -10.22 18.32 -3.65
N GLY A 412 -10.40 18.88 -4.85
CA GLY A 412 -9.35 19.27 -5.79
C GLY A 412 -8.99 20.76 -5.77
N GLY A 413 -9.50 21.53 -4.82
CA GLY A 413 -9.28 22.98 -4.69
C GLY A 413 -7.80 23.43 -4.71
N GLU A 414 -7.60 24.68 -5.13
CA GLU A 414 -6.54 25.16 -6.03
C GLU A 414 -5.17 25.56 -5.42
N ILE A 415 -4.77 25.10 -4.24
CA ILE A 415 -3.52 25.61 -3.61
C ILE A 415 -2.47 24.51 -3.37
N LEU A 416 -2.01 23.89 -4.46
CA LEU A 416 -0.98 22.85 -4.42
C LEU A 416 0.43 23.37 -4.07
N GLU A 417 0.81 24.59 -4.51
CA GLU A 417 2.17 25.11 -4.30
C GLU A 417 2.48 25.46 -2.84
N HIS A 418 1.50 26.00 -2.09
CA HIS A 418 1.71 26.35 -0.68
C HIS A 418 1.66 25.12 0.24
N GLU A 419 0.86 24.11 -0.09
CA GLU A 419 0.80 22.85 0.66
C GLU A 419 2.13 22.10 0.59
N GLY A 420 2.65 21.88 -0.62
CA GLY A 420 3.93 21.19 -0.81
C GLY A 420 5.10 21.87 -0.11
N LYS A 421 5.15 23.20 -0.13
CA LYS A 421 6.17 23.97 0.61
C LYS A 421 6.01 23.83 2.12
N THR A 422 4.78 23.82 2.63
CA THR A 422 4.52 23.65 4.06
C THR A 422 4.92 22.25 4.52
N ILE A 423 4.52 21.21 3.78
CA ILE A 423 4.92 19.81 4.04
C ILE A 423 6.44 19.67 4.04
N TYR A 424 7.13 20.26 3.07
CA TYR A 424 8.60 20.24 3.02
C TYR A 424 9.24 20.90 4.25
N ASN A 425 8.69 22.02 4.71
CA ASN A 425 9.20 22.72 5.90
C ASN A 425 8.90 21.96 7.20
N GLU A 426 7.71 21.36 7.31
CA GLU A 426 7.34 20.48 8.44
C GLU A 426 8.30 19.29 8.52
N GLY A 427 8.52 18.57 7.40
CA GLY A 427 9.44 17.44 7.36
C GLY A 427 10.90 17.83 7.65
N LYS A 428 11.33 19.04 7.27
CA LYS A 428 12.66 19.55 7.64
C LYS A 428 12.79 19.79 9.15
N GLU A 429 11.76 20.32 9.78
CA GLU A 429 11.74 20.56 11.22
C GLU A 429 11.67 19.25 12.00
N GLU A 430 10.81 18.31 11.58
CA GLU A 430 10.71 16.96 12.15
C GLU A 430 12.05 16.23 12.06
N GLY A 431 12.68 16.19 10.88
CA GLY A 431 13.99 15.56 10.70
C GLY A 431 15.10 16.22 11.51
N HIS A 432 15.01 17.53 11.77
CA HIS A 432 15.95 18.21 12.67
C HIS A 432 15.73 17.82 14.15
N ILE A 433 14.47 17.70 14.59
CA ILE A 433 14.11 17.26 15.93
C ILE A 433 14.54 15.80 16.15
N GLU A 434 14.21 14.91 15.22
CA GLU A 434 14.58 13.49 15.26
C GLU A 434 16.10 13.31 15.24
N GLY A 435 16.79 13.97 14.30
CA GLY A 435 18.25 13.89 14.22
C GLY A 435 18.95 14.40 15.49
N LYS A 436 18.37 15.40 16.16
CA LYS A 436 18.86 15.84 17.47
C LYS A 436 18.62 14.79 18.55
N ALA A 437 17.42 14.21 18.63
CA ALA A 437 17.09 13.18 19.61
C ALA A 437 17.94 11.91 19.43
N ASP A 438 18.12 11.46 18.19
CA ASP A 438 18.99 10.32 17.85
C ASP A 438 20.44 10.61 18.20
N GLY A 439 20.94 11.80 17.86
CA GLY A 439 22.28 12.24 18.26
C GLY A 439 22.48 12.22 19.78
N GLU A 440 21.51 12.75 20.54
CA GLU A 440 21.52 12.70 22.01
C GLU A 440 21.50 11.25 22.54
N ALA A 441 20.73 10.36 21.92
CA ALA A 441 20.66 8.94 22.31
C ALA A 441 21.97 8.18 22.04
N LEU A 442 22.58 8.39 20.87
CA LEU A 442 23.88 7.80 20.51
C LEU A 442 24.98 8.26 21.48
N VAL A 443 25.04 9.57 21.75
CA VAL A 443 25.99 10.15 22.71
C VAL A 443 25.75 9.59 24.11
N SER A 444 24.50 9.54 24.58
CA SER A 444 24.15 8.98 25.88
C SER A 444 24.59 7.51 26.03
N LYS A 445 24.36 6.69 25.00
CA LYS A 445 24.81 5.29 24.94
C LYS A 445 26.33 5.18 25.02
N LEU A 446 27.06 5.99 24.25
CA LEU A 446 28.51 6.03 24.30
C LEU A 446 29.03 6.43 25.68
N MET A 447 28.50 7.51 26.26
CA MET A 447 28.93 7.99 27.59
C MET A 447 28.70 6.93 28.66
N SER A 448 27.57 6.21 28.60
CA SER A 448 27.29 5.08 29.51
C SER A 448 28.35 3.98 29.41
N ILE A 449 28.83 3.64 28.21
CA ILE A 449 29.90 2.66 27.99
C ILE A 449 31.24 3.21 28.53
N LEU A 450 31.61 4.43 28.17
CA LEU A 450 32.87 5.04 28.62
C LEU A 450 32.95 5.15 30.14
N PHE A 451 31.86 5.49 30.82
CA PHE A 451 31.82 5.53 32.28
C PHE A 451 31.91 4.13 32.90
N LYS A 452 31.25 3.11 32.33
CA LYS A 452 31.40 1.71 32.79
C LYS A 452 32.82 1.19 32.63
N GLU A 453 33.52 1.61 31.59
CA GLU A 453 34.94 1.29 31.33
C GLU A 453 35.92 2.22 32.05
N ASN A 454 35.43 3.19 32.84
CA ASN A 454 36.23 4.18 33.56
C ASN A 454 37.13 5.06 32.65
N LYS A 455 36.71 5.28 31.40
CA LYS A 455 37.39 6.12 30.38
C LYS A 455 36.94 7.59 30.45
N ILE A 456 37.18 8.22 31.60
CA ILE A 456 36.69 9.57 31.90
C ILE A 456 37.34 10.64 31.01
N GLU A 457 38.63 10.51 30.67
CA GLU A 457 39.31 11.47 29.79
C GLU A 457 38.83 11.40 28.34
N ASP A 458 38.51 10.20 27.85
CA ASP A 458 37.92 10.03 26.52
C ASP A 458 36.52 10.67 26.45
N ALA A 459 35.73 10.53 27.53
CA ALA A 459 34.41 11.16 27.63
C ALA A 459 34.50 12.70 27.65
N LYS A 460 35.45 13.28 28.41
CA LYS A 460 35.68 14.73 28.41
C LYS A 460 36.11 15.24 27.03
N LYS A 461 37.05 14.55 26.40
CA LYS A 461 37.55 14.94 25.08
C LYS A 461 36.45 14.83 24.01
N ALA A 462 35.61 13.80 24.07
CA ALA A 462 34.48 13.64 23.15
C ALA A 462 33.38 14.70 23.35
N ALA A 463 33.24 15.26 24.56
CA ALA A 463 32.31 16.35 24.81
C ALA A 463 32.78 17.69 24.18
N GLU A 464 34.08 17.86 23.94
CA GLU A 464 34.68 19.09 23.43
C GLU A 464 35.10 18.99 21.94
N ASP A 465 35.31 17.78 21.43
CA ASP A 465 35.77 17.50 20.06
C ASP A 465 34.82 16.54 19.33
N SER A 466 34.03 17.10 18.42
CA SER A 466 33.07 16.37 17.59
C SER A 466 33.72 15.30 16.69
N ASN A 467 34.94 15.53 16.19
CA ASN A 467 35.64 14.53 15.38
C ASN A 467 36.07 13.33 16.22
N TYR A 468 36.53 13.60 17.45
CA TYR A 468 36.90 12.56 18.39
C TYR A 468 35.68 11.79 18.89
N LEU A 469 34.55 12.47 19.13
CA LEU A 469 33.26 11.84 19.41
C LEU A 469 32.86 10.85 18.31
N HIS A 470 32.89 11.27 17.05
CA HIS A 470 32.53 10.43 15.90
C HIS A 470 33.47 9.22 15.76
N LEU A 471 34.76 9.39 16.03
CA LEU A 471 35.73 8.29 16.05
C LEU A 471 35.40 7.25 17.14
N LEU A 472 35.00 7.68 18.33
CA LEU A 472 34.59 6.78 19.40
C LEU A 472 33.26 6.08 19.08
N LEU A 473 32.26 6.80 18.57
CA LEU A 473 30.98 6.20 18.16
C LEU A 473 31.20 5.03 17.19
N LYS A 474 32.09 5.22 16.20
CA LYS A 474 32.51 4.16 15.28
C LYS A 474 33.31 3.04 15.96
N GLN A 475 34.22 3.36 16.86
CA GLN A 475 35.03 2.36 17.57
C GLN A 475 34.17 1.41 18.43
N TYR A 476 33.09 1.91 19.02
CA TYR A 476 32.17 1.13 19.84
C TYR A 476 30.98 0.55 19.06
N ASN A 477 30.96 0.68 17.72
CA ASN A 477 29.85 0.24 16.86
C ASN A 477 28.49 0.73 17.36
N ILE A 478 28.41 2.03 17.68
CA ILE A 478 27.17 2.67 18.14
C ILE A 478 26.38 3.28 16.96
N GLU A 479 27.05 3.50 15.82
CA GLU A 479 26.49 3.96 14.54
C GLU A 479 25.87 2.84 13.69
#